data_AF-A0A200HDX5-F1
#
_entry.id   AF-A0A200HDX5-F1
#
_cell.length_a   1.000
_cell.length_b   1.000
_cell.length_c   1.000
_cell.angle_alpha   90.00
_cell.angle_beta   90.00
_cell.angle_gamma   90.00
#
_symmetry.space_group_name_H-M   'P 1'
#
loop_
_entity.id
_entity.type
_entity.pdbx_description
1 polymer ?
#
loop_
_entity_poly.entity_id
_entity_poly.type
_entity_poly.pdbx_seq_one_letter_code
_entity_poly.pdbx_strand_id
1 'polypeptide(L)'
;MKSVVSSRRRRSTIVASAIAVMAGLVFAAGAPANAQQANPTLNVDYDAVGSTHIGAGVNASMPIGPTTLKSKLDVVTGEIVDGSMDIPSQVMEFSILGIPAQARVTMTQAGPLTGALLQTDQLGKARLESNVSYNIKISDVKARVLGIWWPLAVGSNCRTIDPVNISASTPEGEFFTINDGGRVTATYTIGNLTGCAPLNFFDIPGFFPWFGSIPLNAIVPGSNNTLDLQLSNPRMGGV
;
A
#
# COMPACT_ATOMS: atom_id res chain seq x y z
N MET A 1 26.39 52.40 67.88
CA MET A 1 27.73 52.40 67.25
C MET A 1 28.64 51.43 67.98
N LYS A 2 29.41 50.63 67.23
CA LYS A 2 30.36 49.58 67.65
C LYS A 2 29.65 48.30 68.16
N SER A 3 29.98 47.08 67.74
CA SER A 3 31.03 46.57 66.86
C SER A 3 30.83 45.05 66.75
N VAL A 4 31.28 44.42 65.64
CA VAL A 4 32.12 43.18 65.63
C VAL A 4 31.46 41.88 66.14
N VAL A 5 31.62 40.68 65.61
CA VAL A 5 32.35 40.06 64.50
C VAL A 5 31.92 38.59 64.47
N SER A 6 32.01 38.00 63.29
CA SER A 6 32.40 36.63 62.93
C SER A 6 32.21 35.43 63.88
N SER A 7 31.75 34.36 63.23
CA SER A 7 32.37 33.04 63.14
C SER A 7 32.19 32.01 64.25
N ARG A 8 32.14 30.77 63.71
CA ARG A 8 32.73 29.52 64.23
C ARG A 8 31.90 28.68 65.20
N ARG A 9 31.46 27.56 64.59
CA ARG A 9 31.92 26.18 64.86
C ARG A 9 31.37 25.47 66.10
N ARG A 10 31.17 24.17 65.83
CA ARG A 10 31.33 22.97 66.67
C ARG A 10 30.08 22.57 67.47
N ARG A 11 29.58 21.37 67.15
CA ARG A 11 29.70 20.11 67.94
C ARG A 11 28.75 20.19 69.14
N SER A 12 27.90 19.23 69.46
CA SER A 12 27.97 17.78 69.30
C SER A 12 26.73 17.19 69.98
N THR A 13 26.37 15.97 69.56
CA THR A 13 25.76 14.88 70.36
C THR A 13 24.51 15.15 71.19
N ILE A 14 23.46 14.34 70.97
CA ILE A 14 22.99 13.34 71.94
C ILE A 14 22.19 12.26 71.18
N VAL A 15 22.55 11.01 71.47
CA VAL A 15 21.90 9.76 71.06
C VAL A 15 20.74 9.49 72.01
N ALA A 16 19.56 9.11 71.51
CA ALA A 16 18.58 8.35 72.28
C ALA A 16 17.81 7.41 71.37
N SER A 17 17.96 6.12 71.65
CA SER A 17 17.47 4.95 70.96
C SER A 17 16.02 4.65 71.33
N ALA A 18 15.20 4.20 70.38
CA ALA A 18 14.20 3.16 70.63
C ALA A 18 13.76 2.54 69.29
N ILE A 19 13.87 1.22 69.24
CA ILE A 19 13.63 0.32 68.11
C ILE A 19 12.13 0.09 67.95
N ALA A 20 11.60 0.23 66.73
CA ALA A 20 10.39 -0.45 66.30
C ALA A 20 10.64 -1.01 64.89
N VAL A 21 10.95 -2.30 64.86
CA VAL A 21 10.99 -3.14 63.66
C VAL A 21 9.59 -3.23 63.06
N MET A 22 9.46 -3.02 61.75
CA MET A 22 8.51 -3.65 60.81
C MET A 22 8.88 -3.15 59.40
N ALA A 23 9.68 -3.92 58.66
CA ALA A 23 9.21 -4.89 57.67
C ALA A 23 8.69 -4.22 56.39
N GLY A 24 9.44 -4.40 55.30
CA GLY A 24 8.99 -4.03 53.95
C GLY A 24 9.96 -3.20 53.11
N LEU A 25 11.26 -3.56 53.07
CA LEU A 25 12.06 -3.22 51.89
C LEU A 25 11.53 -4.07 50.72
N VAL A 26 10.52 -3.55 50.03
CA VAL A 26 10.19 -4.01 48.69
C VAL A 26 11.38 -3.57 47.83
N PHE A 27 12.34 -4.49 47.65
CA PHE A 27 13.14 -4.50 46.45
C PHE A 27 12.15 -4.67 45.31
N ALA A 28 11.66 -3.56 44.76
CA ALA A 28 11.17 -3.55 43.39
C ALA A 28 12.42 -3.86 42.56
N ALA A 29 12.67 -5.15 42.35
CA ALA A 29 13.44 -5.62 41.22
C ALA A 29 12.74 -5.00 40.01
N GLY A 30 13.26 -3.87 39.53
CA GLY A 30 12.98 -3.42 38.20
C GLY A 30 13.40 -4.57 37.31
N ALA A 31 12.44 -5.38 36.89
CA ALA A 31 12.64 -6.24 35.75
C ALA A 31 13.23 -5.34 34.66
N PRO A 32 14.33 -5.70 34.01
CA PRO A 32 14.71 -4.99 32.81
C PRO A 32 13.49 -5.07 31.92
N ALA A 33 12.85 -3.93 31.67
CA ALA A 33 11.99 -3.81 30.50
C ALA A 33 12.91 -4.23 29.36
N ASN A 34 12.72 -5.44 28.84
CA ASN A 34 13.34 -5.86 27.61
C ASN A 34 12.77 -4.90 26.58
N ALA A 35 13.44 -3.76 26.38
CA ALA A 35 13.32 -2.97 25.18
C ALA A 35 13.71 -3.95 24.08
N GLN A 36 12.72 -4.59 23.47
CA GLN A 36 12.91 -5.49 22.36
C GLN A 36 13.68 -4.68 21.33
N GLN A 37 14.95 -5.02 21.18
CA GLN A 37 15.84 -4.28 20.29
C GLN A 37 15.23 -4.38 18.91
N ALA A 38 14.75 -3.25 18.39
CA ALA A 38 14.13 -3.23 17.08
C ALA A 38 15.14 -3.78 16.07
N ASN A 39 14.70 -4.73 15.25
CA ASN A 39 15.55 -5.27 14.21
C ASN A 39 16.04 -4.14 13.29
N PRO A 40 17.30 -4.18 12.84
CA PRO A 40 17.79 -3.23 11.85
C PRO A 40 16.91 -3.28 10.59
N THR A 41 16.62 -2.11 10.02
CA THR A 41 15.82 -1.99 8.79
C THR A 41 16.63 -1.32 7.69
N LEU A 42 16.38 -1.71 6.44
CA LEU A 42 16.98 -1.19 5.23
C LEU A 42 15.87 -0.63 4.33
N ASN A 43 15.99 0.65 3.99
CA ASN A 43 15.10 1.27 3.01
C ASN A 43 15.66 1.04 1.61
N VAL A 44 14.82 0.51 0.72
CA VAL A 44 15.15 0.30 -0.69
C VAL A 44 14.00 0.79 -1.56
N ASP A 45 14.34 1.68 -2.49
CA ASP A 45 13.41 2.17 -3.51
C ASP A 45 13.70 1.48 -4.84
N TYR A 46 12.67 1.01 -5.53
CA TYR A 46 12.77 0.41 -6.86
C TYR A 46 11.94 1.21 -7.86
N ASP A 47 12.44 1.35 -9.08
CA ASP A 47 11.61 1.79 -10.20
C ASP A 47 10.64 0.65 -10.55
N ALA A 48 9.36 0.99 -10.63
CA ALA A 48 8.28 0.07 -10.93
C ALA A 48 7.60 0.48 -12.26
N VAL A 49 7.63 -0.43 -13.22
CA VAL A 49 7.01 -0.27 -14.54
C VAL A 49 6.34 -1.56 -14.94
N GLY A 50 5.12 -1.49 -15.46
CA GLY A 50 4.45 -2.65 -16.02
C GLY A 50 3.03 -2.36 -16.43
N SER A 51 2.14 -3.33 -16.24
CA SER A 51 0.74 -3.19 -16.62
C SER A 51 -0.15 -4.07 -15.77
N THR A 52 -1.42 -3.68 -15.70
CA THR A 52 -2.50 -4.53 -15.19
C THR A 52 -3.49 -4.83 -16.31
N HIS A 53 -4.05 -6.03 -16.30
CA HIS A 53 -5.11 -6.48 -17.18
C HIS A 53 -6.38 -6.71 -16.35
N ILE A 54 -7.48 -6.09 -16.76
CA ILE A 54 -8.80 -6.23 -16.16
C ILE A 54 -9.61 -7.19 -17.05
N GLY A 55 -9.67 -8.45 -16.63
CA GLY A 55 -10.27 -9.52 -17.44
C GLY A 55 -11.80 -9.54 -17.40
N ALA A 56 -12.40 -9.24 -16.26
CA ALA A 56 -13.86 -9.23 -16.11
C ALA A 56 -14.48 -8.10 -16.94
N GLY A 57 -15.48 -8.40 -17.80
CA GLY A 57 -16.39 -7.51 -18.55
C GLY A 57 -15.81 -6.40 -19.44
N VAL A 58 -14.67 -5.83 -19.06
CA VAL A 58 -13.88 -4.77 -19.65
C VAL A 58 -12.86 -5.35 -20.64
N ASN A 59 -12.19 -6.45 -20.25
CA ASN A 59 -11.14 -7.13 -21.02
C ASN A 59 -10.11 -6.15 -21.62
N ALA A 60 -9.49 -5.35 -20.77
CA ALA A 60 -8.56 -4.30 -21.19
C ALA A 60 -7.36 -4.19 -20.27
N SER A 61 -6.27 -3.63 -20.80
CA SER A 61 -5.04 -3.43 -20.05
C SER A 61 -4.77 -1.95 -19.80
N MET A 62 -4.20 -1.66 -18.64
CA MET A 62 -3.81 -0.32 -18.22
C MET A 62 -2.33 -0.35 -17.81
N PRO A 63 -1.50 0.59 -18.30
CA PRO A 63 -0.11 0.68 -17.84
C PRO A 63 -0.05 1.05 -16.36
N ILE A 64 0.95 0.50 -15.67
CA ILE A 64 1.30 0.86 -14.29
C ILE A 64 2.68 1.52 -14.34
N GLY A 65 2.72 2.79 -13.95
CA GLY A 65 3.95 3.56 -13.94
C GLY A 65 4.30 4.23 -15.29
N PRO A 66 5.49 4.84 -15.40
CA PRO A 66 6.60 4.74 -14.45
C PRO A 66 6.28 5.29 -13.07
N THR A 67 6.67 4.56 -12.02
CA THR A 67 6.54 4.98 -10.62
C THR A 67 7.66 4.38 -9.76
N THR A 68 7.66 4.67 -8.46
CA THR A 68 8.63 4.17 -7.49
C THR A 68 7.92 3.34 -6.42
N LEU A 69 8.40 2.12 -6.22
CA LEU A 69 8.10 1.30 -5.05
C LEU A 69 9.10 1.66 -3.95
N LYS A 70 8.62 2.19 -2.83
CA LYS A 70 9.40 2.38 -1.62
C LYS A 70 9.18 1.21 -0.68
N SER A 71 10.25 0.62 -0.16
CA SER A 71 10.15 -0.53 0.75
C SER A 71 11.07 -0.37 1.94
N LYS A 72 10.62 -0.85 3.09
CA LYS A 72 11.39 -0.96 4.33
C LYS A 72 11.51 -2.42 4.71
N LEU A 73 12.70 -2.95 4.53
CA LEU A 73 13.04 -4.35 4.78
C LEU A 73 13.64 -4.52 6.17
N ASP A 74 13.15 -5.47 6.96
CA ASP A 74 13.85 -5.99 8.13
C ASP A 74 14.99 -6.89 7.66
N VAL A 75 16.23 -6.50 7.93
CA VAL A 75 17.41 -7.23 7.39
C VAL A 75 17.67 -8.55 8.13
N VAL A 76 17.04 -8.76 9.29
CA VAL A 76 17.19 -9.99 10.07
C VAL A 76 16.20 -11.05 9.58
N THR A 77 14.94 -10.66 9.38
CA THR A 77 13.87 -11.58 8.98
C THR A 77 13.69 -11.67 7.46
N GLY A 78 14.13 -10.66 6.70
CA GLY A 78 13.84 -10.55 5.28
C GLY A 78 12.41 -10.08 5.00
N GLU A 79 11.68 -9.62 6.01
CA GLU A 79 10.29 -9.15 5.87
C GLU A 79 10.24 -7.68 5.43
N ILE A 80 9.32 -7.36 4.53
CA ILE A 80 8.94 -5.98 4.22
C ILE A 80 7.94 -5.54 5.28
N VAL A 81 8.41 -4.73 6.22
CA VAL A 81 7.63 -4.26 7.37
C VAL A 81 6.79 -3.02 7.06
N ASP A 82 7.18 -2.28 6.02
CA ASP A 82 6.43 -1.13 5.51
C ASP A 82 6.80 -0.86 4.05
N GLY A 83 5.91 -0.21 3.31
CA GLY A 83 6.15 0.12 1.92
C GLY A 83 5.01 0.89 1.29
N SER A 84 5.33 1.61 0.22
CA SER A 84 4.38 2.39 -0.55
C SER A 84 4.70 2.37 -2.04
N MET A 85 3.66 2.42 -2.86
CA MET A 85 3.79 2.57 -4.30
C MET A 85 2.63 3.40 -4.83
N ASP A 86 2.93 4.65 -5.17
CA ASP A 86 1.97 5.60 -5.71
C ASP A 86 1.74 5.30 -7.19
N ILE A 87 0.57 4.77 -7.55
CA ILE A 87 0.23 4.50 -8.94
C ILE A 87 -0.37 5.77 -9.55
N PRO A 88 0.26 6.37 -10.58
CA PRO A 88 -0.30 7.54 -11.23
C PRO A 88 -1.67 7.21 -11.85
N SER A 89 -2.61 8.15 -11.81
CA SER A 89 -3.91 7.99 -12.46
C SER A 89 -3.73 7.85 -13.97
N GLN A 90 -4.38 6.85 -14.56
CA GLN A 90 -4.29 6.53 -15.99
C GLN A 90 -5.65 6.56 -16.65
N VAL A 91 -5.64 6.80 -17.96
CA VAL A 91 -6.82 6.58 -18.80
C VAL A 91 -6.70 5.18 -19.40
N MET A 92 -7.71 4.35 -19.15
CA MET A 92 -7.83 3.02 -19.71
C MET A 92 -8.85 3.04 -20.84
N GLU A 93 -8.48 2.46 -21.97
CA GLU A 93 -9.37 2.27 -23.12
C GLU A 93 -9.92 0.83 -23.09
N PHE A 94 -11.20 0.68 -23.40
CA PHE A 94 -11.89 -0.61 -23.38
C PHE A 94 -13.10 -0.60 -24.31
N SER A 95 -13.87 -1.69 -24.35
CA SER A 95 -15.10 -1.75 -25.12
C SER A 95 -16.29 -2.08 -24.24
N ILE A 96 -17.40 -1.37 -24.46
CA ILE A 96 -18.69 -1.65 -23.83
C ILE A 96 -19.64 -2.10 -24.93
N LEU A 97 -19.98 -3.39 -24.96
CA LEU A 97 -20.87 -3.98 -25.97
C LEU A 97 -20.43 -3.65 -27.42
N GLY A 98 -19.11 -3.67 -27.69
CA GLY A 98 -18.54 -3.35 -29.00
C GLY A 98 -18.33 -1.85 -29.27
N ILE A 99 -18.76 -0.97 -28.37
CA ILE A 99 -18.55 0.47 -28.48
C ILE A 99 -17.22 0.83 -27.80
N PRO A 100 -16.27 1.50 -28.47
CA PRO A 100 -15.05 1.98 -27.84
C PRO A 100 -15.38 2.92 -26.68
N ALA A 101 -14.77 2.70 -25.54
CA ALA A 101 -14.95 3.45 -24.32
C ALA A 101 -13.60 3.77 -23.67
N GLN A 102 -13.59 4.78 -22.83
CA GLN A 102 -12.43 5.11 -22.01
C GLN A 102 -12.88 5.58 -20.65
N ALA A 103 -12.06 5.34 -19.63
CA ALA A 103 -12.30 5.77 -18.27
C ALA A 103 -10.98 6.15 -17.62
N ARG A 104 -11.02 7.15 -16.74
CA ARG A 104 -9.93 7.42 -15.83
C ARG A 104 -10.02 6.47 -14.65
N VAL A 105 -8.93 5.78 -14.37
CA VAL A 105 -8.78 4.90 -13.21
C VAL A 105 -7.76 5.52 -12.28
N THR A 106 -8.12 5.61 -11.01
CA THR A 106 -7.23 6.08 -9.94
C THR A 106 -7.14 4.99 -8.89
N MET A 107 -5.91 4.54 -8.61
CA MET A 107 -5.63 3.56 -7.57
C MET A 107 -4.96 4.27 -6.41
N THR A 108 -5.55 4.20 -5.23
CA THR A 108 -5.00 4.81 -4.01
C THR A 108 -4.72 3.72 -3.00
N GLN A 109 -3.46 3.61 -2.55
CA GLN A 109 -3.05 2.60 -1.59
C GLN A 109 -3.85 2.72 -0.29
N ALA A 110 -4.28 1.59 0.26
CA ALA A 110 -5.22 1.46 1.36
C ALA A 110 -4.64 0.58 2.48
N GLY A 111 -3.48 0.97 3.00
CA GLY A 111 -2.70 0.21 3.99
C GLY A 111 -1.25 0.06 3.57
N PRO A 112 -0.34 -0.38 4.45
CA PRO A 112 1.07 -0.57 4.10
C PRO A 112 1.23 -1.72 3.09
N LEU A 113 2.26 -1.61 2.25
CA LEU A 113 2.74 -2.75 1.48
C LEU A 113 3.62 -3.60 2.40
N THR A 114 3.28 -4.88 2.53
CA THR A 114 4.00 -5.85 3.35
C THR A 114 4.43 -7.04 2.51
N GLY A 115 5.33 -7.87 3.04
CA GLY A 115 5.85 -9.00 2.27
C GLY A 115 7.08 -9.64 2.87
N ALA A 116 7.75 -10.49 2.11
CA ALA A 116 9.01 -11.11 2.48
C ALA A 116 9.86 -11.46 1.26
N LEU A 117 11.17 -11.48 1.47
CA LEU A 117 12.16 -12.05 0.55
C LEU A 117 12.47 -13.48 1.01
N LEU A 118 11.90 -14.46 0.32
CA LEU A 118 12.12 -15.87 0.58
C LEU A 118 13.39 -16.33 -0.13
N GLN A 119 14.45 -16.62 0.63
CA GLN A 119 15.71 -17.11 0.07
C GLN A 119 15.48 -18.38 -0.75
N THR A 120 16.11 -18.43 -1.92
CA THR A 120 16.15 -19.65 -2.75
C THR A 120 17.42 -20.45 -2.46
N ASP A 121 17.53 -21.64 -3.05
CA ASP A 121 18.74 -22.47 -2.99
C ASP A 121 19.97 -21.83 -3.64
N GLN A 122 19.78 -20.73 -4.38
CA GLN A 122 20.83 -19.99 -5.06
C GLN A 122 21.29 -18.77 -4.25
N LEU A 123 22.61 -18.66 -4.07
CA LEU A 123 23.24 -17.60 -3.27
C LEU A 123 22.86 -16.20 -3.80
N GLY A 124 22.25 -15.38 -2.93
CA GLY A 124 21.88 -13.99 -3.25
C GLY A 124 20.60 -13.83 -4.06
N LYS A 125 19.88 -14.92 -4.34
CA LYS A 125 18.59 -14.90 -5.05
C LYS A 125 17.46 -15.25 -4.10
N ALA A 126 16.38 -14.49 -4.19
CA ALA A 126 15.16 -14.68 -3.42
C ALA A 126 13.94 -14.71 -4.33
N ARG A 127 12.83 -15.21 -3.80
CA ARG A 127 11.49 -14.97 -4.31
C ARG A 127 10.89 -13.86 -3.48
N LEU A 128 10.45 -12.78 -4.13
CA LEU A 128 9.68 -11.73 -3.45
C LEU A 128 8.22 -12.19 -3.37
N GLU A 129 7.63 -12.06 -2.18
CA GLU A 129 6.19 -12.13 -1.97
C GLU A 129 5.73 -10.85 -1.29
N SER A 130 4.68 -10.22 -1.82
CA SER A 130 4.16 -8.97 -1.28
C SER A 130 2.64 -8.91 -1.31
N ASN A 131 2.08 -8.11 -0.42
CA ASN A 131 0.66 -7.86 -0.27
C ASN A 131 0.43 -6.38 -0.08
N VAL A 132 -0.55 -5.84 -0.80
CA VAL A 132 -0.96 -4.44 -0.69
C VAL A 132 -2.41 -4.29 -1.09
N SER A 133 -3.12 -3.37 -0.44
CA SER A 133 -4.51 -3.06 -0.75
C SER A 133 -4.63 -1.72 -1.47
N TYR A 134 -5.52 -1.63 -2.45
CA TYR A 134 -5.81 -0.40 -3.20
C TYR A 134 -7.31 -0.11 -3.28
N ASN A 135 -7.70 1.14 -3.03
CA ASN A 135 -9.00 1.66 -3.42
C ASN A 135 -8.97 2.06 -4.89
N ILE A 136 -9.90 1.53 -5.69
CA ILE A 136 -10.00 1.86 -7.11
C ILE A 136 -11.17 2.83 -7.30
N LYS A 137 -10.90 3.98 -7.91
CA LYS A 137 -11.89 4.98 -8.30
C LYS A 137 -11.97 5.07 -9.82
N ILE A 138 -13.19 5.17 -10.34
CA ILE A 138 -13.48 5.32 -11.77
C ILE A 138 -14.11 6.70 -12.00
N SER A 139 -13.59 7.44 -12.96
CA SER A 139 -14.12 8.75 -13.36
C SER A 139 -13.97 8.99 -14.86
N ASP A 140 -14.52 10.10 -15.34
CA ASP A 140 -14.36 10.59 -16.72
C ASP A 140 -14.68 9.53 -17.79
N VAL A 141 -15.71 8.72 -17.56
CA VAL A 141 -16.10 7.66 -18.49
C VAL A 141 -16.68 8.29 -19.75
N LYS A 142 -16.21 7.84 -20.91
CA LYS A 142 -16.70 8.28 -22.22
C LYS A 142 -16.89 7.07 -23.13
N ALA A 143 -17.86 7.15 -24.02
CA ALA A 143 -18.06 6.19 -25.10
C ALA A 143 -18.02 6.89 -26.46
N ARG A 144 -17.45 6.23 -27.46
CA ARG A 144 -17.32 6.76 -28.81
C ARG A 144 -18.50 6.32 -29.66
N VAL A 145 -19.43 7.23 -29.91
CA VAL A 145 -20.63 6.98 -30.72
C VAL A 145 -20.62 7.94 -31.91
N LEU A 146 -20.81 7.39 -33.12
CA LEU A 146 -20.76 8.14 -34.38
C LEU A 146 -19.46 8.98 -34.54
N GLY A 147 -18.34 8.42 -34.09
CA GLY A 147 -17.02 9.06 -34.17
C GLY A 147 -16.72 10.09 -33.08
N ILE A 148 -17.71 10.48 -32.26
CA ILE A 148 -17.62 11.50 -31.21
C ILE A 148 -17.58 10.86 -29.82
N TRP A 149 -16.76 11.42 -28.91
CA TRP A 149 -16.69 10.98 -27.52
C TRP A 149 -17.79 11.63 -26.67
N TRP A 150 -18.74 10.81 -26.22
CA TRP A 150 -19.83 11.23 -25.35
C TRP A 150 -19.52 10.88 -23.89
N PRO A 151 -19.63 11.83 -22.96
CA PRO A 151 -19.44 11.56 -21.53
C PRO A 151 -20.60 10.70 -21.00
N LEU A 152 -20.26 9.66 -20.23
CA LEU A 152 -21.22 8.85 -19.50
C LEU A 152 -21.19 9.24 -18.03
N ALA A 153 -22.35 9.59 -17.49
CA ALA A 153 -22.46 9.96 -16.08
C ALA A 153 -22.29 8.71 -15.19
N VAL A 154 -21.11 8.55 -14.58
CA VAL A 154 -20.82 7.46 -13.62
C VAL A 154 -20.91 7.89 -12.17
N GLY A 155 -21.20 9.17 -11.90
CA GLY A 155 -21.16 9.73 -10.56
C GLY A 155 -19.75 10.16 -10.12
N SER A 156 -19.68 11.15 -9.22
CA SER A 156 -18.39 11.75 -8.78
C SER A 156 -17.60 10.88 -7.81
N ASN A 157 -18.24 9.87 -7.23
CA ASN A 157 -17.72 9.04 -6.15
C ASN A 157 -17.73 7.54 -6.47
N CYS A 158 -17.76 7.16 -7.75
CA CYS A 158 -17.72 5.77 -8.16
C CYS A 158 -16.39 5.10 -7.79
N ARG A 159 -16.40 4.22 -6.80
CA ARG A 159 -15.21 3.57 -6.25
C ARG A 159 -15.51 2.19 -5.65
N THR A 160 -14.49 1.40 -5.39
CA THR A 160 -14.63 0.11 -4.68
C THR A 160 -15.23 0.31 -3.28
N ILE A 161 -16.11 -0.61 -2.88
CA ILE A 161 -16.65 -0.68 -1.52
C ILE A 161 -15.53 -1.02 -0.55
N ASP A 162 -14.88 -2.16 -0.80
CA ASP A 162 -13.73 -2.65 -0.06
C ASP A 162 -12.45 -2.46 -0.88
N PRO A 163 -11.30 -2.18 -0.24
CA PRO A 163 -10.02 -2.18 -0.93
C PRO A 163 -9.74 -3.51 -1.63
N VAL A 164 -9.17 -3.44 -2.82
CA VAL A 164 -8.71 -4.59 -3.59
C VAL A 164 -7.36 -5.03 -3.06
N ASN A 165 -7.28 -6.25 -2.53
CA ASN A 165 -6.02 -6.84 -2.10
C ASN A 165 -5.28 -7.46 -3.30
N ILE A 166 -4.01 -7.13 -3.44
CA ILE A 166 -3.13 -7.60 -4.51
C ILE A 166 -1.96 -8.31 -3.85
N SER A 167 -1.89 -9.63 -4.06
CA SER A 167 -0.80 -10.48 -3.61
C SER A 167 0.12 -10.77 -4.78
N ALA A 168 1.28 -10.13 -4.83
CA ALA A 168 2.25 -10.29 -5.91
C ALA A 168 3.38 -11.22 -5.49
N SER A 169 3.91 -11.99 -6.44
CA SER A 169 5.10 -12.81 -6.21
C SER A 169 6.00 -12.88 -7.43
N THR A 170 7.28 -13.14 -7.20
CA THR A 170 8.20 -13.49 -8.29
C THR A 170 7.70 -14.76 -8.99
N PRO A 171 7.54 -14.74 -10.32
CA PRO A 171 7.12 -15.91 -11.10
C PRO A 171 8.02 -17.13 -10.90
N GLU A 172 7.47 -18.32 -11.10
CA GLU A 172 8.24 -19.56 -11.02
C GLU A 172 9.38 -19.59 -12.06
N GLY A 173 10.57 -20.00 -11.63
CA GLY A 173 11.78 -20.02 -12.47
C GLY A 173 12.50 -18.67 -12.60
N GLU A 174 11.92 -17.59 -12.08
CA GLU A 174 12.54 -16.27 -11.99
C GLU A 174 13.04 -15.99 -10.56
N PHE A 175 13.85 -14.94 -10.40
CA PHE A 175 14.43 -14.54 -9.11
C PHE A 175 14.34 -13.03 -8.92
N PHE A 176 14.33 -12.64 -7.66
CA PHE A 176 14.45 -11.27 -7.19
C PHE A 176 15.78 -11.11 -6.44
N THR A 177 16.47 -9.99 -6.65
CA THR A 177 17.64 -9.60 -5.86
C THR A 177 17.44 -8.19 -5.32
N ILE A 178 18.01 -7.90 -4.15
CA ILE A 178 17.94 -6.56 -3.56
C ILE A 178 18.70 -5.53 -4.43
N ASN A 179 19.72 -5.98 -5.17
CA ASN A 179 20.62 -5.12 -5.95
C ASN A 179 20.21 -4.91 -7.41
N ASP A 180 19.32 -5.75 -7.95
CA ASP A 180 18.85 -5.62 -9.34
C ASP A 180 17.32 -5.48 -9.44
N GLY A 181 16.59 -5.89 -8.40
CA GLY A 181 15.15 -6.05 -8.44
C GLY A 181 14.73 -7.37 -9.08
N GLY A 182 13.60 -7.36 -9.78
CA GLY A 182 13.04 -8.55 -10.42
C GLY A 182 11.60 -8.33 -10.87
N ARG A 183 11.08 -9.27 -11.66
CA ARG A 183 9.69 -9.26 -12.09
C ARG A 183 8.79 -9.80 -10.98
N VAL A 184 7.62 -9.19 -10.83
CA VAL A 184 6.57 -9.66 -9.92
C VAL A 184 5.24 -9.69 -10.65
N THR A 185 4.45 -10.72 -10.36
CA THR A 185 3.13 -10.91 -10.95
C THR A 185 2.10 -11.18 -9.87
N ALA A 186 0.86 -10.76 -10.12
CA ALA A 186 -0.25 -11.02 -9.23
C ALA A 186 -1.50 -11.39 -10.02
N THR A 187 -2.39 -12.14 -9.39
CA THR A 187 -3.79 -12.25 -9.79
C THR A 187 -4.65 -11.65 -8.69
N TYR A 188 -5.67 -10.88 -9.04
CA TYR A 188 -6.53 -10.24 -8.06
C TYR A 188 -7.98 -10.13 -8.52
N THR A 189 -8.87 -9.85 -7.58
CA THR A 189 -10.31 -9.73 -7.80
C THR A 189 -10.76 -8.32 -7.45
N ILE A 190 -11.49 -7.69 -8.36
CA ILE A 190 -12.14 -6.40 -8.09
C ILE A 190 -13.52 -6.68 -7.51
N GLY A 191 -13.77 -6.18 -6.30
CA GLY A 191 -15.07 -6.26 -5.64
C GLY A 191 -16.10 -5.29 -6.22
N ASN A 192 -17.26 -5.25 -5.59
CA ASN A 192 -18.33 -4.34 -5.97
C ASN A 192 -17.93 -2.86 -5.78
N LEU A 193 -18.47 -2.01 -6.65
CA LEU A 193 -18.35 -0.57 -6.59
C LEU A 193 -19.57 0.06 -5.91
N THR A 194 -19.37 1.22 -5.32
CA THR A 194 -20.38 2.08 -4.70
C THR A 194 -20.25 3.50 -5.21
N GLY A 195 -21.34 4.28 -5.08
CA GLY A 195 -21.39 5.67 -5.56
C GLY A 195 -21.36 5.79 -7.08
N CYS A 196 -21.66 4.70 -7.81
CA CYS A 196 -21.68 4.66 -9.25
C CYS A 196 -23.11 4.84 -9.78
N ALA A 197 -23.30 5.78 -10.70
CA ALA A 197 -24.52 5.87 -11.49
C ALA A 197 -24.48 4.83 -12.63
N PRO A 198 -25.63 4.24 -13.02
CA PRO A 198 -25.69 3.37 -14.19
C PRO A 198 -25.18 4.09 -15.45
N LEU A 199 -24.50 3.36 -16.34
CA LEU A 199 -24.11 3.87 -17.64
C LEU A 199 -25.37 4.08 -18.50
N ASN A 200 -25.80 5.33 -18.60
CA ASN A 200 -26.93 5.72 -19.40
C ASN A 200 -26.45 6.16 -20.78
N PHE A 201 -26.87 5.44 -21.81
CA PHE A 201 -26.60 5.78 -23.22
C PHE A 201 -27.74 6.59 -23.85
N PHE A 202 -28.82 6.84 -23.09
CA PHE A 202 -30.03 7.52 -23.54
C PHE A 202 -29.81 9.00 -23.91
N ASP A 203 -28.81 9.64 -23.31
CA ASP A 203 -28.50 11.05 -23.55
C ASP A 203 -27.67 11.26 -24.84
N ILE A 204 -27.35 10.19 -25.57
CA ILE A 204 -26.56 10.25 -26.81
C ILE A 204 -27.52 10.46 -28.00
N PRO A 205 -27.49 11.63 -28.67
CA PRO A 205 -28.37 11.91 -29.80
C PRO A 205 -28.17 10.92 -30.95
N GLY A 206 -29.26 10.36 -31.49
CA GLY A 206 -29.21 9.41 -32.60
C GLY A 206 -28.79 7.98 -32.22
N PHE A 207 -28.54 7.71 -30.93
CA PHE A 207 -28.33 6.37 -30.42
C PHE A 207 -29.68 5.76 -30.01
N PHE A 208 -30.25 4.91 -30.86
CA PHE A 208 -31.48 4.17 -30.52
C PHE A 208 -31.13 3.03 -29.54
N PRO A 209 -31.66 3.01 -28.32
CA PRO A 209 -31.21 2.09 -27.27
C PRO A 209 -31.83 0.71 -27.50
N TRP A 210 -31.10 -0.14 -28.20
CA TRP A 210 -31.25 -1.60 -28.16
C TRP A 210 -30.88 -2.22 -26.80
N PHE A 211 -30.20 -1.48 -25.93
CA PHE A 211 -29.90 -1.87 -24.55
C PHE A 211 -30.15 -0.69 -23.60
N GLY A 212 -30.71 -0.98 -22.42
CA GLY A 212 -30.98 0.00 -21.38
C GLY A 212 -29.73 0.48 -20.64
N SER A 213 -29.94 1.05 -19.46
CA SER A 213 -28.84 1.45 -18.59
C SER A 213 -28.06 0.24 -18.08
N ILE A 214 -26.72 0.32 -18.12
CA ILE A 214 -25.87 -0.79 -17.68
C ILE A 214 -25.27 -0.47 -16.31
N PRO A 215 -25.55 -1.26 -15.26
CA PRO A 215 -24.92 -1.05 -13.97
C PRO A 215 -23.41 -1.37 -14.07
N LEU A 216 -22.54 -0.49 -13.57
CA LEU A 216 -21.08 -0.71 -13.61
C LEU A 216 -20.68 -2.00 -12.88
N ASN A 217 -21.43 -2.37 -11.84
CA ASN A 217 -21.23 -3.60 -11.09
C ASN A 217 -21.49 -4.89 -11.91
N ALA A 218 -22.04 -4.79 -13.12
CA ALA A 218 -22.14 -5.92 -14.05
C ALA A 218 -20.94 -6.05 -15.00
N ILE A 219 -20.06 -5.05 -15.07
CA ILE A 219 -18.93 -5.03 -16.02
C ILE A 219 -17.59 -5.08 -15.30
N VAL A 220 -17.41 -4.27 -14.25
CA VAL A 220 -16.09 -4.07 -13.63
C VAL A 220 -15.74 -5.12 -12.58
N PRO A 221 -16.62 -5.49 -11.64
CA PRO A 221 -16.29 -6.50 -10.64
C PRO A 221 -16.06 -7.87 -11.29
N GLY A 222 -15.09 -8.60 -10.74
CA GLY A 222 -14.81 -9.97 -11.17
C GLY A 222 -13.37 -10.40 -10.91
N SER A 223 -13.15 -11.70 -11.10
CA SER A 223 -11.84 -12.36 -11.05
C SER A 223 -11.14 -12.29 -12.42
N ASN A 224 -9.93 -12.87 -12.52
CA ASN A 224 -9.07 -12.88 -13.72
C ASN A 224 -8.42 -11.52 -14.03
N ASN A 225 -8.23 -10.68 -13.03
CA ASN A 225 -7.36 -9.52 -13.19
C ASN A 225 -5.92 -9.94 -12.91
N THR A 226 -5.00 -9.50 -13.73
CA THR A 226 -3.58 -9.83 -13.60
C THR A 226 -2.74 -8.58 -13.55
N LEU A 227 -1.73 -8.56 -12.70
CA LEU A 227 -0.73 -7.51 -12.61
C LEU A 227 0.63 -8.09 -13.00
N ASP A 228 1.39 -7.34 -13.77
CA ASP A 228 2.76 -7.66 -14.14
C ASP A 228 3.61 -6.39 -13.97
N LEU A 229 4.62 -6.45 -13.10
CA LEU A 229 5.51 -5.33 -12.81
C LEU A 229 6.95 -5.79 -12.88
N GLN A 230 7.77 -4.98 -13.53
CA GLN A 230 9.21 -5.03 -13.42
C GLN A 230 9.66 -4.05 -12.34
N LEU A 231 10.32 -4.57 -11.30
CA LEU A 231 11.04 -3.78 -10.31
C LEU A 231 12.51 -3.73 -10.71
N SER A 232 13.11 -2.55 -10.70
CA SER A 232 14.48 -2.35 -11.19
C SER A 232 15.16 -1.15 -10.53
N ASN A 233 16.45 -0.97 -10.80
CA ASN A 233 17.23 0.21 -10.40
C ASN A 233 17.12 0.55 -8.90
N PRO A 234 17.50 -0.39 -8.01
CA PRO A 234 17.35 -0.20 -6.58
C PRO A 234 18.23 0.95 -6.07
N ARG A 235 17.66 1.73 -5.17
CA ARG A 235 18.34 2.83 -4.49
C ARG A 235 18.26 2.61 -3.00
N MET A 236 19.41 2.36 -2.38
CA MET A 236 19.52 2.15 -0.94
C MET A 236 19.48 3.49 -0.19
N GLY A 237 18.79 3.53 0.94
CA GLY A 237 18.68 4.73 1.78
C GLY A 237 17.58 5.70 1.35
N GLY A 238 16.55 5.20 0.65
CA GLY A 238 15.33 5.95 0.34
C GLY A 238 14.68 6.55 1.58
N VAL A 239 14.09 7.74 1.42
CA VAL A 239 13.37 8.51 2.46
C VAL A 239 11.87 8.20 2.49
#